data_AF-F0KPS2-F1
#
_entry.id   AF-F0KPS2-F1
#
_cell.length_a   1.000
_cell.length_b   1.000
_cell.length_c   1.000
_cell.angle_alpha   90.00
_cell.angle_beta   90.00
_cell.angle_gamma   90.00
#
_symmetry.space_group_name_H-M   'P 1'
#
loop_
_entity.id
_entity.type
_entity.pdbx_description
1 polymer ?
#
loop_
_entity_poly.entity_id
_entity_poly.type
_entity_poly.pdbx_seq_one_letter_code
_entity_poly.pdbx_strand_id
1 'polypeptide(L)'
;MNDQDKRIFLRSQEWFDDPTHADMTALYVERYMNYGLTRAELQSGRPIIGIAQTGSDLTPCNRHHKELAERVKAGIRDAGGIPMEFPVHPIAEQTRRPTAALDRNLAYLGLVEILHGYPLDGVVLTTGCDKTTPACLMAAATADIPAIVLSGGPMLDGHFKGELIGSGTVLWHARNLLATGEIDYEGFMEMTTSASPSVGHCNTMGTALSMNALAEALGMSLPTCASIPAPYRERGQMAYMTGKRICEMVLEDLRPSKIMNKQSFENAIAVASALGCIK
;
A
#
# COMPACT_ATOMS: atom_id res chain seq x y z
N MET A 1 -1.79 -37.18 19.48
CA MET A 1 -1.52 -35.73 19.55
C MET A 1 -1.97 -35.16 18.22
N ASN A 2 -3.04 -34.36 18.22
CA ASN A 2 -3.56 -33.74 17.01
C ASN A 2 -2.48 -32.84 16.38
N ASP A 3 -2.37 -32.86 15.06
CA ASP A 3 -1.47 -31.99 14.27
C ASP A 3 -1.87 -30.49 14.36
N GLN A 4 -2.92 -30.17 15.14
CA GLN A 4 -3.46 -28.82 15.36
C GLN A 4 -2.73 -28.01 16.43
N ASP A 5 -1.81 -28.60 17.21
CA ASP A 5 -1.12 -27.94 18.33
C ASP A 5 0.34 -27.57 18.06
N LYS A 6 0.81 -27.61 16.80
CA LYS A 6 2.11 -27.00 16.47
C LYS A 6 1.97 -25.49 16.46
N ARG A 7 2.15 -24.89 17.64
CA ARG A 7 2.24 -23.44 17.82
C ARG A 7 3.37 -22.91 16.91
N ILE A 8 3.01 -22.17 15.88
CA ILE A 8 3.97 -21.56 14.96
C ILE A 8 4.75 -20.51 15.75
N PHE A 9 6.07 -20.63 15.77
CA PHE A 9 6.93 -19.60 16.35
C PHE A 9 7.04 -18.45 15.36
N LEU A 10 6.64 -17.26 15.80
CA LEU A 10 6.66 -16.04 15.00
C LEU A 10 7.80 -15.15 15.49
N ARG A 11 8.44 -14.41 14.58
CA ARG A 11 9.61 -13.59 14.90
C ARG A 11 9.32 -12.52 15.95
N SER A 12 8.09 -12.00 16.02
CA SER A 12 7.69 -11.05 17.06
C SER A 12 7.84 -11.59 18.49
N GLN A 13 7.86 -12.90 18.69
CA GLN A 13 8.09 -13.52 19.99
C GLN A 13 9.53 -13.30 20.49
N GLU A 14 10.51 -13.07 19.61
CA GLU A 14 11.87 -12.70 20.03
C GLU A 14 11.91 -11.33 20.75
N TRP A 15 10.91 -10.48 20.54
CA TRP A 15 10.74 -9.22 21.26
C TRP A 15 9.75 -9.35 22.42
N PHE A 16 8.60 -9.97 22.20
CA PHE A 16 7.51 -9.91 23.17
C PHE A 16 7.43 -11.12 24.10
N ASP A 17 8.11 -12.23 23.80
CA ASP A 17 8.00 -13.47 24.59
C ASP A 17 9.28 -14.32 24.57
N ASP A 18 10.47 -13.69 24.67
CA ASP A 18 11.74 -14.41 24.83
C ASP A 18 12.09 -14.55 26.33
N PRO A 19 11.94 -15.75 26.94
CA PRO A 19 12.28 -15.97 28.34
C PRO A 19 13.78 -16.01 28.60
N THR A 20 14.62 -16.15 27.56
CA THR A 20 16.08 -16.20 27.70
C THR A 20 16.70 -14.82 27.91
N HIS A 21 16.01 -13.76 27.46
CA HIS A 21 16.37 -12.35 27.67
C HIS A 21 15.18 -11.58 28.29
N ALA A 22 14.76 -12.00 29.49
CA ALA A 22 13.56 -11.46 30.15
C ALA A 22 13.62 -9.94 30.42
N ASP A 23 14.81 -9.39 30.62
CA ASP A 23 15.06 -7.95 30.75
C ASP A 23 14.76 -7.19 29.44
N MET A 24 15.22 -7.71 28.30
CA MET A 24 14.91 -7.16 26.98
C MET A 24 13.44 -7.31 26.64
N THR A 25 12.85 -8.48 26.86
CA THR A 25 11.41 -8.71 26.69
C THR A 25 10.58 -7.72 27.51
N ALA A 26 10.94 -7.50 28.79
CA ALA A 26 10.26 -6.52 29.63
C ALA A 26 10.39 -5.09 29.09
N LEU A 27 11.59 -4.70 28.60
CA LEU A 27 11.84 -3.40 28.00
C LEU A 27 10.98 -3.17 26.74
N TYR A 28 10.88 -4.16 25.87
CA TYR A 28 10.08 -4.07 24.65
C TYR A 28 8.57 -3.99 24.96
N VAL A 29 8.07 -4.88 25.84
CA VAL A 29 6.65 -4.91 26.21
C VAL A 29 6.21 -3.62 26.92
N GLU A 30 7.04 -3.07 27.83
CA GLU A 30 6.71 -1.88 28.62
C GLU A 30 6.19 -0.73 27.77
N ARG A 31 6.92 -0.39 26.69
CA ARG A 31 6.61 0.79 25.91
C ARG A 31 5.38 0.62 25.03
N TYR A 32 5.17 -0.57 24.47
CA TYR A 32 4.01 -0.84 23.61
C TYR A 32 2.67 -0.86 24.36
N MET A 33 2.69 -1.03 25.69
CA MET A 33 1.47 -0.98 26.51
C MET A 33 1.00 0.46 26.83
N ASN A 34 1.83 1.48 26.60
CA ASN A 34 1.57 2.83 27.11
C ASN A 34 0.38 3.56 26.45
N TYR A 35 -0.17 3.03 25.34
CA TYR A 35 -1.35 3.54 24.65
C TYR A 35 -2.54 2.58 24.69
N GLY A 36 -2.48 1.53 25.53
CA GLY A 36 -3.63 0.68 25.85
C GLY A 36 -3.58 -0.76 25.34
N LEU A 37 -2.52 -1.18 24.63
CA LEU A 37 -2.32 -2.61 24.38
C LEU A 37 -2.06 -3.34 25.70
N THR A 38 -2.63 -4.52 25.85
CA THR A 38 -2.43 -5.35 27.03
C THR A 38 -1.22 -6.26 26.85
N ARG A 39 -0.58 -6.62 27.97
CA ARG A 39 0.45 -7.67 27.98
C ARG A 39 -0.06 -8.99 27.39
N ALA A 40 -1.32 -9.34 27.68
CA ALA A 40 -1.95 -10.56 27.18
C ALA A 40 -2.08 -10.57 25.65
N GLU A 41 -2.33 -9.41 25.02
CA GLU A 41 -2.28 -9.29 23.56
C GLU A 41 -0.86 -9.52 23.05
N LEU A 42 0.12 -8.75 23.54
CA LEU A 42 1.51 -8.80 23.04
C LEU A 42 2.17 -10.18 23.21
N GLN A 43 1.85 -10.91 24.28
CA GLN A 43 2.41 -12.24 24.57
C GLN A 43 1.50 -13.41 24.14
N SER A 44 0.46 -13.15 23.36
CA SER A 44 -0.47 -14.21 22.93
C SER A 44 0.15 -15.17 21.90
N GLY A 45 1.20 -14.74 21.20
CA GLY A 45 1.73 -15.43 20.01
C GLY A 45 0.87 -15.23 18.75
N ARG A 46 -0.11 -14.30 18.79
CA ARG A 46 -0.87 -13.87 17.61
C ARG A 46 0.03 -13.09 16.65
N PRO A 47 -0.20 -13.16 15.32
CA PRO A 47 0.55 -12.38 14.35
C PRO A 47 0.53 -10.89 14.62
N ILE A 48 1.70 -10.26 14.71
CA ILE A 48 1.83 -8.80 14.72
C ILE A 48 1.90 -8.31 13.27
N ILE A 49 0.90 -7.56 12.85
CA ILE A 49 0.76 -7.13 11.45
C ILE A 49 1.05 -5.64 11.31
N GLY A 50 2.09 -5.32 10.55
CA GLY A 50 2.41 -3.96 10.15
C GLY A 50 1.42 -3.42 9.12
N ILE A 51 1.07 -2.14 9.22
CA ILE A 51 0.38 -1.40 8.15
C ILE A 51 1.31 -0.28 7.72
N ALA A 52 1.98 -0.45 6.58
CA ALA A 52 2.88 0.52 6.01
C ALA A 52 2.05 1.66 5.37
N GLN A 53 1.85 2.74 6.13
CA GLN A 53 0.99 3.87 5.79
C GLN A 53 1.73 4.86 4.87
N THR A 54 1.21 5.02 3.65
CA THR A 54 1.76 5.96 2.65
C THR A 54 0.89 7.22 2.47
N GLY A 55 -0.27 7.29 3.13
CA GLY A 55 -1.17 8.42 3.11
C GLY A 55 -0.72 9.56 4.03
N SER A 56 -0.68 10.77 3.48
CA SER A 56 -0.41 12.00 4.24
C SER A 56 -1.04 13.21 3.53
N ASP A 57 -1.05 14.37 4.19
CA ASP A 57 -1.49 15.60 3.53
C ASP A 57 -0.52 16.04 2.41
N LEU A 58 0.75 15.58 2.45
CA LEU A 58 1.72 15.78 1.36
C LEU A 58 1.48 14.84 0.18
N THR A 59 0.75 13.74 0.38
CA THR A 59 0.51 12.70 -0.62
C THR A 59 -0.99 12.52 -0.85
N PRO A 60 -1.65 13.46 -1.56
CA PRO A 60 -3.10 13.47 -1.71
C PRO A 60 -3.66 12.20 -2.37
N CYS A 61 -2.90 11.60 -3.29
CA CYS A 61 -3.27 10.34 -3.96
C CYS A 61 -3.51 9.18 -2.98
N ASN A 62 -2.78 9.17 -1.86
CA ASN A 62 -2.79 8.09 -0.88
C ASN A 62 -3.48 8.49 0.42
N ARG A 63 -3.85 9.77 0.58
CA ARG A 63 -4.32 10.33 1.85
C ARG A 63 -5.44 9.54 2.50
N HIS A 64 -6.38 9.04 1.70
CA HIS A 64 -7.53 8.27 2.18
C HIS A 64 -7.15 6.90 2.77
N HIS A 65 -5.91 6.43 2.60
CA HIS A 65 -5.41 5.26 3.34
C HIS A 65 -5.39 5.48 4.86
N LYS A 66 -5.41 6.72 5.35
CA LYS A 66 -5.63 7.01 6.78
C LYS A 66 -6.99 6.49 7.27
N GLU A 67 -8.01 6.53 6.41
CA GLU A 67 -9.34 6.01 6.69
C GLU A 67 -9.42 4.50 6.43
N LEU A 68 -8.80 4.03 5.34
CA LEU A 68 -8.76 2.59 5.02
C LEU A 68 -7.98 1.78 6.04
N ALA A 69 -6.98 2.36 6.71
CA ALA A 69 -6.23 1.71 7.77
C ALA A 69 -7.14 1.17 8.88
N GLU A 70 -8.24 1.86 9.22
CA GLU A 70 -9.20 1.36 10.21
C GLU A 70 -9.95 0.11 9.73
N ARG A 71 -10.25 0.01 8.43
CA ARG A 71 -10.83 -1.20 7.84
C ARG A 71 -9.82 -2.35 7.81
N VAL A 72 -8.56 -2.07 7.50
CA VAL A 72 -7.46 -3.06 7.58
C VAL A 72 -7.30 -3.56 9.02
N LYS A 73 -7.21 -2.65 10.00
CA LYS A 73 -7.12 -2.98 11.44
C LYS A 73 -8.29 -3.85 11.89
N ALA A 74 -9.51 -3.55 11.46
CA ALA A 74 -10.69 -4.38 11.76
C ALA A 74 -10.53 -5.80 11.19
N GLY A 75 -10.09 -5.94 9.94
CA GLY A 75 -9.83 -7.26 9.33
C GLY A 75 -8.75 -8.06 10.08
N ILE A 76 -7.65 -7.40 10.44
CA ILE A 76 -6.56 -8.02 11.20
C ILE A 76 -7.06 -8.52 12.56
N ARG A 77 -7.81 -7.69 13.31
CA ARG A 77 -8.35 -8.08 14.61
C ARG A 77 -9.32 -9.26 14.50
N ASP A 78 -10.22 -9.23 13.52
CA ASP A 78 -11.20 -10.30 13.27
C ASP A 78 -10.54 -11.62 12.84
N ALA A 79 -9.37 -11.55 12.21
CA ALA A 79 -8.56 -12.73 11.87
C ALA A 79 -7.58 -13.14 12.99
N GLY A 80 -7.68 -12.53 14.18
CA GLY A 80 -6.85 -12.90 15.31
C GLY A 80 -5.42 -12.38 15.25
N GLY A 81 -5.13 -11.33 14.48
CA GLY A 81 -3.83 -10.62 14.51
C GLY A 81 -3.88 -9.33 15.36
N ILE A 82 -2.72 -8.70 15.54
CA ILE A 82 -2.55 -7.44 16.27
C ILE A 82 -2.00 -6.39 15.29
N PRO A 83 -2.80 -5.38 14.91
CA PRO A 83 -2.35 -4.41 13.92
C PRO A 83 -1.46 -3.31 14.52
N MET A 84 -0.38 -2.97 13.84
CA MET A 84 0.51 -1.86 14.16
C MET A 84 0.71 -0.99 12.92
N GLU A 85 0.14 0.22 12.92
CA GLU A 85 0.29 1.18 11.83
C GLU A 85 1.55 2.02 12.01
N PHE A 86 2.31 2.22 10.94
CA PHE A 86 3.50 3.07 10.94
C PHE A 86 3.64 3.82 9.60
N PRO A 87 4.21 5.04 9.61
CA PRO A 87 4.41 5.81 8.39
C PRO A 87 5.61 5.31 7.57
N VAL A 88 5.55 5.53 6.26
CA VAL A 88 6.69 5.38 5.34
C VAL A 88 7.10 6.76 4.81
N HIS A 89 8.34 6.90 4.29
CA HIS A 89 8.79 8.10 3.59
C HIS A 89 7.74 8.55 2.55
N PRO A 90 7.22 9.79 2.62
CA PRO A 90 6.13 10.23 1.76
C PRO A 90 6.60 10.41 0.32
N ILE A 91 5.77 10.00 -0.65
CA ILE A 91 6.08 10.17 -2.07
C ILE A 91 4.87 10.71 -2.81
N ALA A 92 4.98 11.91 -3.38
CA ALA A 92 3.97 12.52 -4.24
C ALA A 92 4.59 12.94 -5.58
N GLU A 93 4.25 12.23 -6.66
CA GLU A 93 4.79 12.46 -8.00
C GLU A 93 4.66 13.92 -8.45
N GLN A 94 3.48 14.50 -8.20
CA GLN A 94 3.09 15.80 -8.75
C GLN A 94 3.84 16.98 -8.12
N THR A 95 4.33 16.84 -6.89
CA THR A 95 4.87 17.97 -6.11
C THR A 95 6.35 17.82 -5.77
N ARG A 96 6.90 16.59 -5.83
CA ARG A 96 8.30 16.32 -5.49
C ARG A 96 9.25 16.74 -6.61
N ARG A 97 10.07 17.77 -6.34
CA ARG A 97 11.14 18.25 -7.23
C ARG A 97 12.52 17.80 -6.71
N PRO A 98 13.47 17.34 -7.55
CA PRO A 98 13.44 17.38 -9.01
C PRO A 98 12.58 16.29 -9.65
N THR A 99 12.41 15.14 -9.00
CA THR A 99 11.48 14.07 -9.39
C THR A 99 11.25 13.13 -8.20
N ALA A 100 10.05 12.54 -8.10
CA ALA A 100 9.75 11.52 -7.10
C ALA A 100 10.49 10.19 -7.32
N ALA A 101 11.13 9.97 -8.48
CA ALA A 101 11.94 8.78 -8.70
C ALA A 101 13.11 8.65 -7.71
N LEU A 102 13.66 9.77 -7.23
CA LEU A 102 14.68 9.79 -6.17
C LEU A 102 14.17 9.16 -4.87
N ASP A 103 12.91 9.42 -4.54
CA ASP A 103 12.31 8.98 -3.29
C ASP A 103 11.92 7.51 -3.30
N ARG A 104 11.80 6.88 -4.48
CA ARG A 104 11.49 5.44 -4.59
C ARG A 104 12.48 4.60 -3.80
N ASN A 105 13.78 4.83 -4.02
CA ASN A 105 14.83 4.05 -3.35
C ASN A 105 15.00 4.46 -1.88
N LEU A 106 14.75 5.72 -1.55
CA LEU A 106 14.81 6.20 -0.16
C LEU A 106 13.68 5.60 0.69
N ALA A 107 12.45 5.59 0.16
CA ALA A 107 11.31 4.94 0.81
C ALA A 107 11.50 3.42 0.92
N TYR A 108 12.06 2.80 -0.11
CA TYR A 108 12.47 1.40 -0.08
C TYR A 108 13.44 1.12 1.08
N LEU A 109 14.53 1.90 1.20
CA LEU A 109 15.53 1.69 2.26
C LEU A 109 14.90 1.83 3.65
N GLY A 110 14.15 2.91 3.88
CA GLY A 110 13.49 3.11 5.17
C GLY A 110 12.51 2.00 5.52
N LEU A 111 11.76 1.49 4.54
CA LEU A 111 10.82 0.40 4.77
C LEU A 111 11.52 -0.93 5.05
N VAL A 112 12.63 -1.26 4.37
CA VAL A 112 13.43 -2.46 4.68
C VAL A 112 13.89 -2.46 6.14
N GLU A 113 14.44 -1.33 6.61
CA GLU A 113 14.91 -1.20 7.98
C GLU A 113 13.77 -1.36 9.00
N ILE A 114 12.57 -0.86 8.69
CA ILE A 114 11.41 -1.02 9.58
C ILE A 114 10.96 -2.50 9.62
N LEU A 115 10.80 -3.14 8.46
CA LEU A 115 10.30 -4.51 8.40
C LEU A 115 11.26 -5.50 9.08
N HIS A 116 12.57 -5.28 8.94
CA HIS A 116 13.59 -6.10 9.60
C HIS A 116 13.77 -5.74 11.08
N GLY A 117 13.81 -4.45 11.43
CA GLY A 117 14.20 -3.98 12.76
C GLY A 117 13.10 -3.99 13.83
N TYR A 118 11.82 -4.11 13.45
CA TYR A 118 10.68 -4.11 14.38
C TYR A 118 9.97 -5.46 14.42
N PRO A 119 9.22 -5.78 15.50
CA PRO A 119 8.58 -7.08 15.71
C PRO A 119 7.31 -7.27 14.87
N LEU A 120 7.46 -7.29 13.55
CA LEU A 120 6.37 -7.48 12.58
C LEU A 120 6.48 -8.86 11.95
N ASP A 121 5.40 -9.63 11.97
CA ASP A 121 5.35 -10.98 11.38
C ASP A 121 4.83 -10.96 9.93
N GLY A 122 4.07 -9.93 9.58
CA GLY A 122 3.63 -9.66 8.21
C GLY A 122 3.27 -8.19 8.02
N VAL A 123 3.03 -7.78 6.78
CA VAL A 123 2.76 -6.38 6.45
C VAL A 123 1.69 -6.18 5.37
N VAL A 124 0.79 -5.22 5.61
CA VAL A 124 -0.06 -4.64 4.58
C VAL A 124 0.63 -3.40 4.01
N LEU A 125 0.86 -3.41 2.71
CA LEU A 125 1.50 -2.34 1.95
C LEU A 125 0.41 -1.44 1.34
N THR A 126 0.17 -0.27 1.93
CA THR A 126 -0.77 0.70 1.32
C THR A 126 -0.09 1.39 0.15
N THR A 127 -0.68 1.29 -1.05
CA THR A 127 -0.07 1.81 -2.28
C THR A 127 -1.04 2.69 -3.05
N GLY A 128 -0.52 3.53 -3.94
CA GLY A 128 -1.35 4.42 -4.76
C GLY A 128 -0.51 5.19 -5.76
N CYS A 129 0.04 6.33 -5.32
CA CYS A 129 0.89 7.22 -6.11
C CYS A 129 2.06 6.47 -6.75
N ASP A 130 2.42 6.86 -7.97
CA ASP A 130 3.36 6.21 -8.90
C ASP A 130 4.46 5.35 -8.27
N LYS A 131 5.29 5.95 -7.42
CA LYS A 131 6.50 5.30 -6.90
C LYS A 131 6.28 4.52 -5.59
N THR A 132 5.11 4.64 -4.97
CA THR A 132 4.81 3.94 -3.70
C THR A 132 4.72 2.43 -3.92
N THR A 133 3.98 1.97 -4.94
CA THR A 133 3.83 0.54 -5.25
C THR A 133 5.17 -0.17 -5.48
N PRO A 134 6.06 0.30 -6.39
CA PRO A 134 7.35 -0.37 -6.57
C PRO A 134 8.26 -0.25 -5.34
N ALA A 135 8.28 0.87 -4.62
CA ALA A 135 9.10 1.00 -3.41
C ALA A 135 8.68 -0.02 -2.32
N CYS A 136 7.38 -0.18 -2.10
CA CYS A 136 6.83 -1.14 -1.15
C CYS A 136 7.09 -2.60 -1.57
N LEU A 137 6.86 -2.94 -2.84
CA LEU A 137 7.12 -4.29 -3.36
C LEU A 137 8.60 -4.66 -3.28
N MET A 138 9.50 -3.73 -3.62
CA MET A 138 10.94 -3.94 -3.46
C MET A 138 11.30 -4.22 -2.01
N ALA A 139 10.78 -3.44 -1.05
CA ALA A 139 11.13 -3.60 0.36
C ALA A 139 10.60 -4.93 0.93
N ALA A 140 9.38 -5.31 0.57
CA ALA A 140 8.81 -6.60 0.93
C ALA A 140 9.59 -7.77 0.34
N ALA A 141 10.05 -7.66 -0.92
CA ALA A 141 10.91 -8.67 -1.53
C ALA A 141 12.24 -8.84 -0.78
N THR A 142 12.84 -7.74 -0.32
CA THR A 142 14.11 -7.77 0.42
C THR A 142 13.95 -8.33 1.84
N ALA A 143 12.90 -7.92 2.57
CA ALA A 143 12.64 -8.40 3.93
C ALA A 143 12.09 -9.84 3.95
N ASP A 144 11.42 -10.25 2.88
CA ASP A 144 10.81 -11.57 2.66
C ASP A 144 9.94 -12.07 3.83
N ILE A 145 9.23 -11.18 4.52
CA ILE A 145 8.14 -11.53 5.43
C ILE A 145 6.80 -11.51 4.67
N PRO A 146 5.79 -12.30 5.06
CA PRO A 146 4.46 -12.28 4.44
C PRO A 146 3.94 -10.85 4.23
N ALA A 147 3.61 -10.51 2.99
CA ALA A 147 3.25 -9.14 2.61
C ALA A 147 2.13 -9.13 1.57
N ILE A 148 1.20 -8.19 1.69
CA ILE A 148 0.10 -8.01 0.74
C ILE A 148 -0.12 -6.53 0.43
N VAL A 149 -0.40 -6.21 -0.83
CA VAL A 149 -0.68 -4.87 -1.33
C VAL A 149 -2.16 -4.53 -1.17
N LEU A 150 -2.43 -3.31 -0.68
CA LEU A 150 -3.71 -2.64 -0.72
C LEU A 150 -3.59 -1.37 -1.57
N SER A 151 -4.08 -1.43 -2.81
CA SER A 151 -4.21 -0.26 -3.67
C SER A 151 -5.22 0.74 -3.08
N GLY A 152 -4.96 2.03 -3.23
CA GLY A 152 -5.91 3.10 -2.88
C GLY A 152 -7.02 3.25 -3.91
N GLY A 153 -6.68 3.08 -5.19
CA GLY A 153 -7.61 3.17 -6.31
C GLY A 153 -7.61 4.54 -7.00
N PRO A 154 -8.08 4.58 -8.26
CA PRO A 154 -8.14 5.80 -9.04
C PRO A 154 -9.21 6.76 -8.50
N MET A 155 -9.03 8.05 -8.82
CA MET A 155 -10.11 9.03 -8.76
C MET A 155 -11.26 8.64 -9.70
N LEU A 156 -12.42 9.26 -9.49
CA LEU A 156 -13.56 9.17 -10.42
C LEU A 156 -13.27 9.90 -11.73
N ASP A 157 -14.14 9.67 -12.72
CA ASP A 157 -14.08 10.33 -14.01
C ASP A 157 -14.26 11.86 -13.89
N GLY A 158 -13.28 12.61 -14.38
CA GLY A 158 -13.35 14.06 -14.46
C GLY A 158 -14.17 14.49 -15.66
N HIS A 159 -14.94 15.57 -15.52
CA HIS A 159 -15.71 16.13 -16.63
C HIS A 159 -15.49 17.64 -16.71
N PHE A 160 -15.28 18.16 -17.92
CA PHE A 160 -15.16 19.59 -18.17
C PHE A 160 -15.98 19.98 -19.39
N LYS A 161 -16.95 20.89 -19.20
CA LYS A 161 -17.89 21.33 -20.24
C LYS A 161 -18.65 20.19 -20.93
N GLY A 162 -18.99 19.15 -20.17
CA GLY A 162 -19.72 17.98 -20.66
C GLY A 162 -18.84 16.88 -21.27
N GLU A 163 -17.54 17.15 -21.45
CA GLU A 163 -16.59 16.19 -22.02
C GLU A 163 -15.80 15.46 -20.92
N LEU A 164 -15.51 14.18 -21.17
CA LEU A 164 -14.69 13.35 -20.30
C LEU A 164 -13.22 13.79 -20.34
N ILE A 165 -12.62 14.01 -19.18
CA ILE A 165 -11.20 14.38 -19.04
C ILE A 165 -10.48 13.46 -18.05
N GLY A 166 -9.25 13.09 -18.42
CA GLY A 166 -8.39 12.22 -17.64
C GLY A 166 -7.28 12.98 -16.93
N SER A 167 -7.00 12.59 -15.68
CA SER A 167 -5.84 13.11 -14.93
C SER A 167 -4.53 12.73 -15.64
N GLY A 168 -3.61 13.68 -15.74
CA GLY A 168 -2.36 13.56 -16.50
C GLY A 168 -2.53 13.87 -18.00
N THR A 169 -3.46 13.23 -18.71
CA THR A 169 -3.66 13.45 -20.15
C THR A 169 -4.23 14.84 -20.46
N VAL A 170 -5.15 15.35 -19.63
CA VAL A 170 -5.72 16.70 -19.78
C VAL A 170 -4.64 17.79 -19.74
N LEU A 171 -3.59 17.58 -18.94
CA LEU A 171 -2.51 18.57 -18.77
C LEU A 171 -1.76 18.77 -20.10
N TRP A 172 -1.46 17.69 -20.82
CA TRP A 172 -0.80 17.76 -22.12
C TRP A 172 -1.66 18.45 -23.17
N HIS A 173 -2.96 18.15 -23.19
CA HIS A 173 -3.89 18.79 -24.10
C HIS A 173 -4.05 20.30 -23.81
N ALA A 174 -4.28 20.66 -22.55
CA ALA A 174 -4.40 22.06 -22.13
C ALA A 174 -3.12 22.86 -22.42
N ARG A 175 -1.93 22.23 -22.31
CA ARG A 175 -0.66 22.89 -22.66
C ARG A 175 -0.59 23.27 -24.14
N ASN A 176 -1.13 22.44 -25.03
CA ASN A 176 -1.17 22.75 -26.46
C ASN A 176 -2.11 23.93 -26.74
N LEU A 177 -3.31 23.93 -26.16
CA LEU A 177 -4.27 25.03 -26.30
C LEU A 177 -3.74 26.36 -25.75
N LEU A 178 -3.05 26.31 -24.61
CA LEU A 178 -2.42 27.50 -24.03
C LEU A 178 -1.30 28.03 -24.93
N ALA A 179 -0.50 27.14 -25.53
CA ALA A 179 0.59 27.53 -26.43
C ALA A 179 0.08 28.15 -27.75
N THR A 180 -1.10 27.75 -28.23
CA THR A 180 -1.75 28.34 -29.41
C THR A 180 -2.57 29.59 -29.09
N GLY A 181 -2.76 29.91 -27.81
CA GLY A 181 -3.57 31.05 -27.36
C GLY A 181 -5.08 30.82 -27.45
N GLU A 182 -5.52 29.57 -27.62
CA GLU A 182 -6.95 29.20 -27.64
C GLU A 182 -7.58 29.26 -26.24
N ILE A 183 -6.77 29.08 -25.20
CA ILE A 183 -7.15 29.31 -23.80
C ILE A 183 -6.12 30.22 -23.13
N ASP A 184 -6.55 30.94 -22.10
CA ASP A 184 -5.67 31.71 -21.23
C ASP A 184 -5.26 30.89 -19.98
N TYR A 185 -4.55 31.53 -19.06
CA TYR A 185 -4.09 30.89 -17.83
C TYR A 185 -5.26 30.37 -16.98
N GLU A 186 -6.33 31.15 -16.82
CA GLU A 186 -7.49 30.75 -16.03
C GLU A 186 -8.22 29.57 -16.68
N GLY A 187 -8.42 29.60 -17.99
CA GLY A 187 -8.98 28.47 -18.74
C GLY A 187 -8.13 27.20 -18.62
N PHE A 188 -6.79 27.34 -18.62
CA PHE A 188 -5.88 26.22 -18.37
C PHE A 188 -6.07 25.64 -16.95
N MET A 189 -6.13 26.51 -15.93
CA MET A 189 -6.30 26.09 -14.54
C MET A 189 -7.67 25.44 -14.31
N GLU A 190 -8.75 26.02 -14.85
CA GLU A 190 -10.11 25.48 -14.74
C GLU A 190 -10.20 24.07 -15.36
N MET A 191 -9.67 23.90 -16.57
CA MET A 191 -9.68 22.62 -17.27
C MET A 191 -8.86 21.55 -16.55
N THR A 192 -7.64 21.89 -16.11
CA THR A 192 -6.71 20.90 -15.53
C THR A 192 -7.10 20.49 -14.11
N THR A 193 -7.61 21.41 -13.30
CA THR A 193 -8.07 21.11 -11.93
C THR A 193 -9.36 20.30 -11.91
N SER A 194 -10.22 20.46 -12.92
CA SER A 194 -11.45 19.66 -13.10
C SER A 194 -11.19 18.15 -13.28
N ALA A 195 -9.96 17.74 -13.63
CA ALA A 195 -9.58 16.33 -13.75
C ALA A 195 -9.30 15.63 -12.39
N SER A 196 -9.47 16.33 -11.26
CA SER A 196 -9.28 15.76 -9.91
C SER A 196 -10.59 15.82 -9.09
N PRO A 197 -11.65 15.10 -9.47
CA PRO A 197 -12.99 15.24 -8.88
C PRO A 197 -13.17 14.55 -7.52
N SER A 198 -12.23 13.70 -7.09
CA SER A 198 -12.36 12.89 -5.87
C SER A 198 -11.00 12.56 -5.24
N VAL A 199 -11.02 11.87 -4.10
CA VAL A 199 -9.83 11.18 -3.58
C VAL A 199 -9.39 10.08 -4.55
N GLY A 200 -8.11 9.72 -4.50
CA GLY A 200 -7.50 8.65 -5.31
C GLY A 200 -6.30 9.12 -6.11
N HIS A 201 -5.64 8.20 -6.80
CA HIS A 201 -4.56 8.51 -7.74
C HIS A 201 -5.12 8.80 -9.15
N CYS A 202 -4.24 9.08 -10.13
CA CYS A 202 -4.65 9.33 -11.51
C CYS A 202 -5.62 8.24 -12.03
N ASN A 203 -6.69 8.67 -12.71
CA ASN A 203 -7.77 7.85 -13.24
C ASN A 203 -7.54 7.36 -14.69
N THR A 204 -6.42 7.73 -15.29
CA THR A 204 -5.94 7.22 -16.58
C THR A 204 -5.02 6.02 -16.38
N MET A 205 -4.68 5.31 -17.47
CA MET A 205 -3.67 4.24 -17.44
C MET A 205 -2.23 4.75 -17.33
N GLY A 206 -2.01 5.72 -16.44
CA GLY A 206 -0.68 6.20 -16.05
C GLY A 206 0.04 5.24 -15.11
N THR A 207 1.17 5.67 -14.56
CA THR A 207 2.03 4.83 -13.72
C THR A 207 1.30 4.27 -12.50
N ALA A 208 0.54 5.10 -11.76
CA ALA A 208 -0.16 4.67 -10.55
C ALA A 208 -1.09 3.46 -10.80
N LEU A 209 -2.02 3.59 -11.74
CA LEU A 209 -2.97 2.51 -12.05
C LEU A 209 -2.26 1.30 -12.68
N SER A 210 -1.27 1.54 -13.55
CA SER A 210 -0.42 0.48 -14.12
C SER A 210 0.28 -0.33 -13.03
N MET A 211 0.99 0.32 -12.11
CA MET A 211 1.74 -0.39 -11.06
C MET A 211 0.83 -1.14 -10.09
N ASN A 212 -0.36 -0.62 -9.78
CA ASN A 212 -1.33 -1.34 -8.97
C ASN A 212 -1.90 -2.57 -9.70
N ALA A 213 -2.18 -2.46 -11.01
CA ALA A 213 -2.56 -3.61 -11.83
C ALA A 213 -1.44 -4.66 -11.92
N LEU A 214 -0.18 -4.23 -11.97
CA LEU A 214 0.97 -5.13 -11.96
C LEU A 214 1.18 -5.80 -10.60
N ALA A 215 0.89 -5.12 -9.48
CA ALA A 215 0.88 -5.76 -8.17
C ALA A 215 -0.15 -6.89 -8.10
N GLU A 216 -1.34 -6.69 -8.68
CA GLU A 216 -2.37 -7.73 -8.78
C GLU A 216 -1.94 -8.87 -9.72
N ALA A 217 -1.38 -8.56 -10.89
CA ALA A 217 -0.90 -9.55 -11.86
C ALA A 217 0.26 -10.40 -11.32
N LEU A 218 1.11 -9.82 -10.46
CA LEU A 218 2.15 -10.56 -9.73
C LEU A 218 1.57 -11.50 -8.68
N GLY A 219 0.30 -11.33 -8.29
CA GLY A 219 -0.34 -12.06 -7.19
C GLY A 219 -0.11 -11.44 -5.81
N MET A 220 0.34 -10.19 -5.74
CA MET A 220 0.69 -9.50 -4.49
C MET A 220 -0.49 -8.73 -3.87
N SER A 221 -1.65 -8.67 -4.53
CA SER A 221 -2.89 -8.14 -3.97
C SER A 221 -4.05 -9.12 -4.21
N LEU A 222 -5.15 -8.92 -3.49
CA LEU A 222 -6.37 -9.68 -3.74
C LEU A 222 -6.94 -9.34 -5.13
N PRO A 223 -7.63 -10.29 -5.80
CA PRO A 223 -8.26 -10.03 -7.09
C PRO A 223 -9.18 -8.81 -7.04
N THR A 224 -9.21 -8.03 -8.13
CA THR A 224 -9.92 -6.75 -8.31
C THR A 224 -9.40 -5.58 -7.47
N CYS A 225 -8.38 -5.77 -6.64
CA CYS A 225 -7.89 -4.71 -5.76
C CYS A 225 -7.33 -3.51 -6.53
N ALA A 226 -6.79 -3.68 -7.74
CA ALA A 226 -6.20 -2.58 -8.50
C ALA A 226 -7.23 -1.58 -9.06
N SER A 227 -8.42 -2.04 -9.45
CA SER A 227 -9.35 -1.27 -10.30
C SER A 227 -10.51 -0.60 -9.55
N ILE A 228 -10.77 -0.96 -8.29
CA ILE A 228 -11.84 -0.34 -7.50
C ILE A 228 -11.53 1.16 -7.29
N PRO A 229 -12.39 2.10 -7.71
CA PRO A 229 -12.19 3.53 -7.47
C PRO A 229 -12.08 3.85 -5.98
N ALA A 230 -11.22 4.80 -5.63
CA ALA A 230 -10.92 5.12 -4.23
C ALA A 230 -12.15 5.49 -3.39
N PRO A 231 -13.14 6.28 -3.88
CA PRO A 231 -14.31 6.65 -3.08
C PRO A 231 -15.35 5.54 -2.91
N TYR A 232 -15.20 4.40 -3.60
CA TYR A 232 -16.22 3.35 -3.57
C TYR A 232 -16.20 2.60 -2.25
N ARG A 233 -17.38 2.21 -1.74
CA ARG A 233 -17.48 1.41 -0.49
C ARG A 233 -16.73 0.07 -0.60
N GLU A 234 -16.65 -0.47 -1.81
CA GLU A 234 -15.90 -1.67 -2.18
C GLU A 234 -14.43 -1.56 -1.81
N ARG A 235 -13.83 -0.35 -1.85
CA ARG A 235 -12.44 -0.13 -1.42
C ARG A 235 -12.28 -0.39 0.07
N GLY A 236 -13.23 0.05 0.90
CA GLY A 236 -13.27 -0.24 2.34
C GLY A 236 -13.55 -1.72 2.66
N GLN A 237 -14.31 -2.41 1.79
CA GLN A 237 -14.53 -3.85 1.89
C GLN A 237 -13.26 -4.63 1.54
N MET A 238 -12.58 -4.24 0.46
CA MET A 238 -11.29 -4.81 0.05
C MET A 238 -10.23 -4.63 1.13
N ALA A 239 -10.12 -3.43 1.72
CA ALA A 239 -9.21 -3.15 2.83
C ALA A 239 -9.42 -4.09 4.03
N TYR A 240 -10.68 -4.36 4.39
CA TYR A 240 -11.02 -5.32 5.44
C TYR A 240 -10.60 -6.75 5.07
N MET A 241 -10.89 -7.19 3.84
CA MET A 241 -10.51 -8.52 3.36
C MET A 241 -8.98 -8.70 3.29
N THR A 242 -8.25 -7.67 2.87
CA THR A 242 -6.78 -7.64 2.89
C THR A 242 -6.25 -7.79 4.31
N GLY A 243 -6.86 -7.11 5.29
CA GLY A 243 -6.52 -7.24 6.70
C GLY A 243 -6.75 -8.64 7.27
N LYS A 244 -7.79 -9.35 6.82
CA LYS A 244 -7.98 -10.77 7.18
C LYS A 244 -6.92 -11.65 6.53
N ARG A 245 -6.71 -11.45 5.22
CA ARG A 245 -5.83 -12.31 4.42
C ARG A 245 -4.39 -12.28 4.90
N ILE A 246 -3.87 -11.12 5.31
CA ILE A 246 -2.47 -11.02 5.77
C ILE A 246 -2.21 -11.86 7.03
N CYS A 247 -3.17 -12.00 7.94
CA CYS A 247 -3.03 -12.87 9.10
C CYS A 247 -2.92 -14.34 8.69
N GLU A 248 -3.75 -14.79 7.74
CA GLU A 248 -3.67 -16.14 7.17
C GLU A 248 -2.33 -16.38 6.47
N MET A 249 -1.85 -15.39 5.70
CA MET A 249 -0.55 -15.46 5.03
C MET A 249 0.61 -15.62 6.00
N VAL A 250 0.55 -15.01 7.19
CA VAL A 250 1.56 -15.22 8.24
C VAL A 250 1.56 -16.67 8.73
N LEU A 251 0.39 -17.24 8.97
CA LEU A 251 0.27 -18.64 9.42
C LEU A 251 0.66 -19.65 8.33
N GLU A 252 0.47 -19.30 7.06
CA GLU A 252 0.90 -20.10 5.89
C GLU A 252 2.38 -19.91 5.53
N ASP A 253 3.08 -18.96 6.16
CA ASP A 253 4.40 -18.47 5.73
C ASP A 253 4.40 -18.08 4.23
N LEU A 254 3.32 -17.45 3.75
CA LEU A 254 3.18 -17.07 2.34
C LEU A 254 3.96 -15.77 2.06
N ARG A 255 5.26 -15.93 1.84
CA ARG A 255 6.24 -14.85 1.63
C ARG A 255 6.28 -14.35 0.18
N PRO A 256 6.74 -13.10 -0.05
CA PRO A 256 6.93 -12.55 -1.39
C PRO A 256 7.78 -13.45 -2.30
N SER A 257 8.82 -14.12 -1.79
CA SER A 257 9.64 -15.07 -2.57
C SER A 257 8.88 -16.30 -3.09
N LYS A 258 7.76 -16.68 -2.45
CA LYS A 258 6.87 -17.77 -2.92
C LYS A 258 5.91 -17.31 -4.01
N ILE A 259 5.61 -16.01 -4.09
CA ILE A 259 4.64 -15.41 -5.01
C ILE A 259 5.34 -14.80 -6.23
N MET A 260 6.35 -13.96 -6.02
CA MET A 260 7.09 -13.21 -7.03
C MET A 260 8.17 -14.07 -7.69
N ASN A 261 7.74 -15.09 -8.43
CA ASN A 261 8.59 -15.99 -9.20
C ASN A 261 8.64 -15.59 -10.69
N LYS A 262 9.43 -16.31 -11.48
CA LYS A 262 9.59 -16.03 -12.92
C LYS A 262 8.25 -15.97 -13.65
N GLN A 263 7.35 -16.91 -13.38
CA GLN A 263 6.04 -17.00 -14.03
C GLN A 263 5.14 -15.83 -13.65
N SER A 264 5.14 -15.38 -12.39
CA SER A 264 4.36 -14.20 -11.98
C SER A 264 4.87 -12.93 -12.67
N PHE A 265 6.18 -12.78 -12.86
CA PHE A 265 6.75 -11.67 -13.62
C PHE A 265 6.41 -11.75 -15.12
N GLU A 266 6.42 -12.94 -15.73
CA GLU A 266 5.96 -13.14 -17.11
C GLU A 266 4.49 -12.74 -17.28
N ASN A 267 3.63 -13.11 -16.31
CA ASN A 267 2.23 -12.68 -16.29
C ASN A 267 2.11 -11.15 -16.18
N ALA A 268 2.88 -10.52 -15.29
CA ALA A 268 2.89 -9.06 -15.15
C ALA A 268 3.32 -8.36 -16.44
N ILE A 269 4.31 -8.88 -17.17
CA ILE A 269 4.74 -8.34 -18.48
C ILE A 269 3.62 -8.48 -19.53
N ALA A 270 2.94 -9.64 -19.57
CA ALA A 270 1.82 -9.86 -20.48
C ALA A 270 0.66 -8.89 -20.18
N VAL A 271 0.32 -8.71 -18.90
CA VAL A 271 -0.72 -7.75 -18.46
C VAL A 271 -0.32 -6.31 -18.76
N ALA A 272 0.94 -5.92 -18.53
CA ALA A 272 1.44 -4.59 -18.88
C ALA A 272 1.20 -4.28 -20.37
N SER A 273 1.51 -5.26 -21.23
CA SER A 273 1.33 -5.14 -22.68
C SER A 273 -0.15 -5.06 -23.06
N ALA A 274 -1.00 -5.90 -22.46
CA ALA A 274 -2.43 -5.96 -22.75
C ALA A 274 -3.19 -4.70 -22.30
N LEU A 275 -2.81 -4.11 -21.17
CA LEU A 275 -3.42 -2.89 -20.65
C LEU A 275 -2.88 -1.61 -21.30
N GLY A 276 -1.79 -1.69 -22.07
CA GLY A 276 -1.08 -0.52 -22.57
C GLY A 276 -0.44 0.28 -21.44
N CYS A 277 0.06 -0.40 -20.41
CA CYS A 277 0.77 0.23 -19.30
C CYS A 277 1.96 1.03 -19.82
N ILE A 278 2.07 2.28 -19.37
CA ILE A 278 3.19 3.19 -19.63
C ILE A 278 3.34 3.52 -21.14
N LYS A 279 2.63 4.60 -21.54
CA LYS A 279 3.06 5.57 -22.56
C LYS A 279 3.14 6.94 -21.92
#